data_AF-X1S0I2-F1
#
_entry.id   AF-X1S0I2-F1
#
_cell.length_a   1.000
_cell.length_b   1.000
_cell.length_c   1.000
_cell.angle_alpha   90.00
_cell.angle_beta   90.00
_cell.angle_gamma   90.00
#
_symmetry.space_group_name_H-M   'P 1'
#
loop_
_entity.id
_entity.type
_entity.pdbx_description
1 polymer ?
#
loop_
_entity_poly.entity_id
_entity_poly.type
_entity_poly.pdbx_seq_one_letter_code
_entity_poly.pdbx_strand_id
1 'polypeptide(L)'
;MIGVAESLIKNRGFDGEDMAYTFVHNYELEPFRGYGPGPPRIFRLIRAGAAWDEVAQGLYNSGSYGNGSAMRIAPIGVFYHDNPAMLREVACKSSQITHAHQLGKEGAALQAYAIALVTSLEP
;
A
#
# COMPACT_ATOMS: atom_id res chain seq x y z
N MET A 1 -0.30 2.63 7.95
CA MET A 1 0.74 1.62 8.21
C MET A 1 0.16 0.41 8.92
N ILE A 2 -0.55 0.58 10.05
CA ILE A 2 -1.19 -0.51 10.82
C ILE A 2 -2.05 -1.42 9.93
N GLY A 3 -2.94 -0.87 9.10
CA GLY A 3 -3.75 -1.68 8.17
C GLY A 3 -2.98 -2.56 7.17
N VAL A 4 -1.73 -2.22 6.84
CA VAL A 4 -0.88 -3.09 6.01
C VAL A 4 -0.47 -4.32 6.83
N ALA A 5 -0.03 -4.11 8.07
CA ALA A 5 0.40 -5.19 8.96
C ALA A 5 -0.77 -6.11 9.33
N GLU A 6 -1.95 -5.55 9.65
CA GLU A 6 -3.17 -6.30 9.96
C GLU A 6 -3.54 -7.28 8.84
N SER A 7 -3.59 -6.79 7.60
CA SER A 7 -3.91 -7.61 6.43
C SER A 7 -2.84 -8.68 6.16
N LEU A 8 -1.55 -8.33 6.23
CA LEU A 8 -0.47 -9.30 6.04
C LEU A 8 -0.52 -10.44 7.07
N ILE A 9 -0.76 -10.12 8.35
CA ILE A 9 -0.85 -11.11 9.43
C ILE A 9 -2.08 -12.01 9.22
N LYS A 10 -3.23 -11.40 8.93
CA LYS A 10 -4.49 -12.13 8.71
C LYS A 10 -4.38 -13.14 7.57
N ASN A 11 -3.79 -12.72 6.44
CA ASN A 11 -3.75 -13.54 5.22
C ASN A 11 -2.45 -14.34 5.07
N ARG A 12 -1.50 -14.20 6.03
CA ARG A 12 -0.16 -14.81 5.97
C ARG A 12 0.59 -14.46 4.67
N GLY A 13 0.40 -13.24 4.19
CA GLY A 13 0.90 -12.77 2.92
C GLY A 13 0.03 -11.65 2.35
N PHE A 14 0.34 -11.23 1.13
CA PHE A 14 -0.42 -10.19 0.47
C PHE A 14 -1.74 -10.71 -0.12
N ASP A 15 -2.84 -10.16 0.39
CA ASP A 15 -4.15 -10.18 -0.26
C ASP A 15 -4.54 -8.73 -0.57
N GLY A 16 -4.64 -8.40 -1.85
CA GLY A 16 -4.87 -7.01 -2.27
C GLY A 16 -6.28 -6.52 -1.98
N GLU A 17 -7.28 -7.40 -2.05
CA GLU A 17 -8.67 -7.05 -1.78
C GLU A 17 -8.86 -6.82 -0.28
N ASP A 18 -8.40 -7.75 0.56
CA ASP A 18 -8.47 -7.60 2.01
C ASP A 18 -7.70 -6.37 2.49
N MET A 19 -6.52 -6.09 1.95
CA MET A 19 -5.75 -4.91 2.31
C MET A 19 -6.47 -3.62 1.90
N ALA A 20 -7.09 -3.60 0.73
CA ALA A 20 -7.88 -2.45 0.26
C ALA A 20 -9.09 -2.19 1.16
N TYR A 21 -9.86 -3.23 1.51
CA TYR A 21 -10.99 -3.11 2.43
C TYR A 21 -10.55 -2.75 3.86
N THR A 22 -9.38 -3.21 4.30
CA THR A 22 -8.78 -2.79 5.57
C THR A 22 -8.47 -1.29 5.57
N PHE A 23 -7.95 -0.74 4.46
CA PHE A 23 -7.73 0.71 4.35
C PHE A 23 -9.03 1.51 4.37
N VAL A 24 -10.05 1.03 3.65
CA VAL A 24 -11.39 1.63 3.64
C VAL A 24 -11.95 1.67 5.06
N HIS A 25 -11.94 0.54 5.77
CA HIS A 25 -12.47 0.45 7.13
C HIS A 25 -11.74 1.38 8.09
N ASN A 26 -10.40 1.38 8.06
CA ASN A 26 -9.58 2.25 8.90
C ASN A 26 -9.81 3.74 8.62
N TYR A 27 -10.06 4.12 7.36
CA TYR A 27 -10.43 5.49 7.01
C TYR A 27 -11.83 5.86 7.51
N GLU A 28 -12.82 4.97 7.38
CA GLU A 28 -14.19 5.22 7.85
C GLU A 28 -14.26 5.41 9.37
N LEU A 29 -13.45 4.67 10.13
CA LEU A 29 -13.35 4.82 11.58
C LEU A 29 -12.72 6.16 11.99
N GLU A 30 -11.67 6.58 11.29
CA GLU A 30 -10.88 7.77 11.66
C GLU A 30 -10.54 8.66 10.46
N PRO A 31 -11.53 9.30 9.81
CA PRO A 31 -11.28 10.07 8.58
C PRO A 31 -10.46 11.35 8.81
N PHE A 32 -10.34 11.79 10.06
CA PHE A 32 -9.66 13.01 10.49
C PHE A 32 -8.12 12.89 10.62
N ARG A 33 -7.52 11.72 10.30
CA ARG A 33 -6.07 11.45 10.44
C ARG A 33 -5.16 12.14 9.41
N GLY A 34 -5.65 13.14 8.68
CA GLY A 34 -4.84 13.93 7.74
C GLY A 34 -4.60 13.25 6.38
N TYR A 35 -5.55 12.46 5.89
CA TYR A 35 -5.46 11.88 4.54
C TYR A 35 -5.44 12.96 3.46
N GLY A 36 -4.57 12.79 2.45
CA GLY A 36 -4.63 13.60 1.24
C GLY A 36 -5.94 13.37 0.45
N PRO A 37 -6.24 14.18 -0.56
CA PRO A 37 -7.54 14.13 -1.26
C PRO A 37 -7.78 12.86 -2.10
N GLY A 38 -6.72 12.15 -2.48
CA GLY A 38 -6.81 10.94 -3.32
C GLY A 38 -7.45 9.73 -2.59
N PRO A 39 -6.85 9.22 -1.50
CA PRO A 39 -7.34 8.03 -0.80
C PRO A 39 -8.83 8.06 -0.44
N PRO A 40 -9.42 9.14 0.12
CA PRO A 40 -10.86 9.21 0.40
C PRO A 40 -11.75 8.95 -0.84
N ARG A 41 -11.35 9.45 -2.02
CA ARG A 41 -12.07 9.20 -3.27
C ARG A 41 -11.95 7.76 -3.71
N ILE A 42 -10.74 7.19 -3.61
CA ILE A 42 -10.48 5.78 -3.95
C ILE A 42 -11.29 4.86 -3.05
N PHE A 43 -11.28 5.08 -1.73
CA PHE A 43 -12.02 4.27 -0.76
C PHE A 43 -13.53 4.30 -1.01
N ARG A 44 -14.09 5.47 -1.35
CA ARG A 44 -15.50 5.57 -1.73
C ARG A 44 -15.83 4.74 -2.98
N LEU A 45 -14.95 4.72 -3.98
CA LEU A 45 -15.17 3.96 -5.22
C LEU A 45 -15.05 2.45 -4.97
N ILE A 46 -14.08 2.02 -4.16
CA ILE A 46 -13.95 0.62 -3.73
C ILE A 46 -15.21 0.19 -2.97
N ARG A 47 -15.72 1.03 -2.06
CA ARG A 47 -17.01 0.77 -1.38
C ARG A 47 -18.20 0.68 -2.33
N ALA A 48 -18.16 1.37 -3.45
CA ALA A 48 -19.18 1.30 -4.49
C ALA A 48 -19.00 0.09 -5.43
N GLY A 49 -18.05 -0.80 -5.16
CA GLY A 49 -17.83 -2.04 -5.91
C GLY A 49 -16.81 -1.93 -7.04
N ALA A 50 -16.06 -0.83 -7.12
CA ALA A 50 -14.99 -0.72 -8.11
C ALA A 50 -13.76 -1.56 -7.71
N ALA A 51 -13.08 -2.15 -8.70
CA ALA A 51 -11.94 -3.04 -8.47
C ALA A 51 -10.77 -2.30 -7.79
N TRP A 52 -10.27 -2.89 -6.69
CA TRP A 52 -9.26 -2.25 -5.83
C TRP A 52 -7.94 -1.95 -6.56
N ASP A 53 -7.62 -2.73 -7.60
CA ASP A 53 -6.39 -2.65 -8.40
C ASP A 53 -6.52 -1.74 -9.63
N GLU A 54 -7.72 -1.28 -9.97
CA GLU A 54 -7.95 -0.42 -11.14
C GLU A 54 -8.27 1.03 -10.75
N VAL A 55 -9.01 1.23 -9.65
CA VAL A 55 -9.56 2.54 -9.26
C VAL A 55 -8.51 3.66 -9.21
N ALA A 56 -7.33 3.37 -8.66
CA ALA A 56 -6.29 4.38 -8.50
C ALA A 56 -5.72 4.90 -9.82
N GLN A 57 -5.82 4.13 -10.92
CA GLN A 57 -5.35 4.54 -12.25
C GLN A 57 -6.21 5.67 -12.84
N GLY A 58 -7.50 5.68 -12.52
CA GLY A 58 -8.45 6.69 -12.97
C GLY A 58 -8.33 8.05 -12.25
N LEU A 59 -7.46 8.15 -11.23
CA LEU A 59 -7.14 9.42 -10.56
C LEU A 59 -5.86 10.01 -11.16
N TYR A 60 -5.76 11.33 -11.24
CA TYR A 60 -4.53 12.06 -11.57
C TYR A 60 -3.76 11.53 -12.81
N ASN A 61 -4.34 11.60 -14.02
CA ASN A 61 -3.68 11.26 -15.29
C ASN A 61 -2.71 10.06 -15.17
N SER A 62 -3.20 8.88 -14.74
CA SER A 62 -2.47 7.60 -14.47
C SER A 62 -2.08 7.28 -13.02
N GLY A 63 -2.48 8.10 -12.05
CA GLY A 63 -2.38 7.81 -10.62
C GLY A 63 -1.55 8.83 -9.85
N SER A 64 -1.61 8.77 -8.52
CA SER A 64 -0.80 9.65 -7.68
C SER A 64 0.68 9.21 -7.65
N TYR A 65 1.60 10.16 -7.84
CA TYR A 65 3.03 10.01 -7.58
C TYR A 65 3.43 10.44 -6.15
N GLY A 66 2.46 10.68 -5.26
CA GLY A 66 2.73 11.04 -3.86
C GLY A 66 3.42 9.94 -3.06
N ASN A 67 3.95 10.29 -1.89
CA ASN A 67 4.67 9.36 -1.00
C ASN A 67 3.75 8.47 -0.14
N GLY A 68 2.42 8.59 -0.27
CA GLY A 68 1.46 7.92 0.60
C GLY A 68 1.51 6.39 0.55
N SER A 69 2.07 5.83 -0.51
CA SER A 69 2.41 4.41 -0.60
C SER A 69 3.67 4.07 0.18
N ALA A 70 4.77 4.80 -0.05
CA ALA A 70 6.03 4.59 0.65
C ALA A 70 5.92 4.80 2.17
N MET A 71 5.14 5.80 2.63
CA MET A 71 4.98 6.11 4.05
C MET A 71 4.39 4.96 4.88
N ARG A 72 3.72 3.99 4.24
CA ARG A 72 3.07 2.85 4.92
C ARG A 72 3.75 1.51 4.63
N ILE A 73 4.86 1.48 3.90
CA ILE A 73 5.39 0.26 3.29
C ILE A 73 6.16 -0.65 4.27
N ALA A 74 6.52 -0.13 5.44
CA ALA A 74 7.42 -0.82 6.39
C ALA A 74 7.02 -2.27 6.71
N PRO A 75 5.74 -2.61 6.96
CA PRO A 75 5.36 -3.99 7.23
C PRO A 75 5.66 -4.95 6.08
N ILE A 76 5.55 -4.51 4.83
CA ILE A 76 5.92 -5.32 3.65
C ILE A 76 7.44 -5.52 3.60
N GLY A 77 8.22 -4.47 3.85
CA GLY A 77 9.67 -4.55 3.87
C GLY A 77 10.19 -5.53 4.94
N VAL A 78 9.57 -5.54 6.12
CA VAL A 78 9.89 -6.50 7.18
C VAL A 78 9.41 -7.91 6.82
N PHE A 79 8.17 -8.07 6.35
CA PHE A 79 7.57 -9.39 6.12
C PHE A 79 8.25 -10.17 4.98
N TYR A 80 8.74 -9.48 3.96
CA TYR A 80 9.39 -10.08 2.79
C TYR A 80 10.90 -9.79 2.73
N HIS A 81 11.54 -9.52 3.87
CA HIS A 81 12.93 -9.05 3.91
C HIS A 81 13.94 -10.03 3.26
N ASP A 82 13.63 -11.33 3.32
CA ASP A 82 14.44 -12.44 2.82
C ASP A 82 14.07 -12.85 1.38
N ASN A 83 13.06 -12.21 0.78
CA ASN A 83 12.61 -12.50 -0.59
C ASN A 83 12.49 -11.22 -1.44
N PRO A 84 13.60 -10.72 -2.01
CA PRO A 84 13.65 -9.48 -2.79
C PRO A 84 12.69 -9.42 -3.98
N ALA A 85 12.40 -10.57 -4.61
CA ALA A 85 11.49 -10.65 -5.74
C ALA A 85 10.04 -10.43 -5.29
N MET A 86 9.60 -11.17 -4.27
CA MET A 86 8.27 -10.99 -3.68
C MET A 86 8.10 -9.62 -3.03
N LEU A 87 9.14 -9.10 -2.39
CA LEU A 87 9.12 -7.76 -1.78
C LEU A 87 8.76 -6.69 -2.80
N ARG A 88 9.42 -6.67 -3.97
CA ARG A 88 9.11 -5.69 -5.02
C ARG A 88 7.71 -5.89 -5.59
N GLU A 89 7.34 -7.14 -5.86
CA GLU A 89 6.01 -7.45 -6.39
C GLU A 89 4.90 -6.96 -5.44
N VAL A 90 5.00 -7.31 -4.16
CA VAL A 90 4.01 -6.95 -3.14
C VAL A 90 4.04 -5.45 -2.85
N ALA A 91 5.21 -4.81 -2.82
CA ALA A 91 5.29 -3.36 -2.65
C ALA A 91 4.57 -2.62 -3.79
N CYS A 92 4.77 -3.04 -5.04
CA CYS A 92 4.09 -2.49 -6.21
C CYS A 92 2.58 -2.75 -6.18
N LYS A 93 2.14 -3.96 -5.82
CA LYS A 93 0.71 -4.33 -5.71
C LYS A 93 0.01 -3.58 -4.56
N SER A 94 0.65 -3.46 -3.40
CA SER A 94 0.12 -2.65 -2.28
C SER A 94 0.08 -1.16 -2.61
N SER A 95 1.06 -0.68 -3.40
CA SER A 95 1.05 0.68 -3.92
C SER A 95 -0.14 0.94 -4.83
N GLN A 96 -0.41 0.00 -5.76
CA GLN A 96 -1.48 0.09 -6.75
C GLN A 96 -2.84 0.46 -6.13
N ILE A 97 -3.14 0.02 -4.91
CA ILE A 97 -4.40 0.33 -4.20
C ILE A 97 -4.69 1.84 -4.15
N THR A 98 -3.66 2.69 -3.99
CA THR A 98 -3.85 4.17 -3.89
C THR A 98 -2.94 5.01 -4.78
N HIS A 99 -1.83 4.44 -5.25
CA HIS A 99 -0.77 5.09 -6.00
C HIS A 99 -0.37 4.19 -7.17
N ALA A 100 -1.18 4.24 -8.24
CA ALA A 100 -0.97 3.44 -9.44
C ALA A 100 0.18 3.92 -10.33
N HIS A 101 0.54 5.21 -10.23
CA HIS A 101 1.59 5.80 -11.05
C HIS A 101 2.94 5.15 -10.77
N GLN A 102 3.76 4.98 -11.82
CA GLN A 102 5.04 4.27 -11.72
C GLN A 102 5.95 4.86 -10.64
N LEU A 103 6.08 6.18 -10.57
CA LEU A 103 6.88 6.86 -9.53
C LEU A 103 6.40 6.56 -8.10
N GLY A 104 5.09 6.43 -7.87
CA GLY A 104 4.54 6.06 -6.57
C GLY A 104 4.90 4.62 -6.19
N LYS A 105 4.85 3.70 -7.15
CA LYS A 105 5.24 2.29 -6.99
C LYS A 105 6.72 2.13 -6.73
N GLU A 106 7.56 2.77 -7.54
CA GLU A 106 9.02 2.69 -7.40
C GLU A 106 9.49 3.34 -6.10
N GLY A 107 8.87 4.44 -5.66
CA GLY A 107 9.15 5.03 -4.35
C GLY A 107 8.81 4.09 -3.19
N ALA A 108 7.69 3.36 -3.30
CA ALA A 108 7.32 2.36 -2.30
C ALA A 108 8.28 1.15 -2.30
N ALA A 109 8.63 0.63 -3.47
CA ALA A 109 9.58 -0.48 -3.61
C ALA A 109 10.97 -0.10 -3.07
N LEU A 110 11.47 1.08 -3.41
CA LEU A 110 12.74 1.61 -2.88
C LEU A 110 12.74 1.65 -1.35
N GLN A 111 11.69 2.22 -0.76
CA GLN A 111 11.58 2.29 0.70
C GLN A 111 11.43 0.90 1.33
N ALA A 112 10.71 -0.03 0.70
CA ALA A 112 10.62 -1.41 1.18
C ALA A 112 11.98 -2.12 1.17
N TYR A 113 12.78 -1.93 0.13
CA TYR A 113 14.14 -2.48 0.05
C TYR A 113 15.04 -1.92 1.14
N ALA A 114 15.00 -0.62 1.39
CA ALA A 114 15.78 0.01 2.46
C ALA A 114 15.45 -0.63 3.82
N ILE A 115 14.17 -0.91 4.08
CA ILE A 115 13.70 -1.54 5.32
C ILE A 115 14.11 -3.02 5.40
N ALA A 116 14.02 -3.77 4.31
CA ALA A 116 14.45 -5.17 4.26
C ALA A 116 15.95 -5.33 4.53
N LEU A 117 16.76 -4.43 3.96
CA LEU A 117 18.21 -4.42 4.17
C LEU A 117 18.54 -4.26 5.66
N VAL A 118 17.94 -3.26 6.34
CA VAL A 118 18.21 -3.03 7.77
C VAL A 118 17.60 -4.09 8.69
N THR A 119 16.51 -4.74 8.27
CA THR A 119 15.90 -5.85 9.02
C THR A 119 16.83 -7.06 9.10
N SER A 120 17.70 -7.23 8.11
CA SER A 120 18.62 -8.37 8.01
C SER A 120 19.99 -8.09 8.64
N LEU A 121 20.21 -6.91 9.23
CA LEU A 121 21.45 -6.58 9.93
C LEU A 121 21.43 -7.13 11.35
N GLU A 122 22.57 -7.65 11.80
CA GLU A 122 22.79 -7.90 13.22
C GLU A 122 23.00 -6.55 13.94
N PRO A 123 22.35 -6.32 15.12
CA PRO A 123 22.46 -5.08 15.88
C PRO A 123 23.88 -4.73 16.37
#